data_AF-A0A1S4BKI3-F1
#
_entry.id   AF-A0A1S4BKI3-F1
#
_cell.length_a   1.000
_cell.length_b   1.000
_cell.length_c   1.000
_cell.angle_alpha   90.00
_cell.angle_beta   90.00
_cell.angle_gamma   90.00
#
_symmetry.space_group_name_H-M   'P 1'
#
loop_
_entity.id
_entity.type
_entity.pdbx_description
1 polymer ?
#
loop_
_entity_poly.entity_id
_entity_poly.type
_entity_poly.pdbx_seq_one_letter_code
_entity_poly.pdbx_strand_id
1 'polypeptide(L)'
;MGNSDRDKYGVTHKTGTPFHAQTSGLVFEKACYLPVELEHKAYWDIKLLNLNLPDAGKNHLLQLDELEEFRFTAYENAKLYEEKTKKWHDKLIRQKDFKVGDHVLLYNSRLRLFPGKFKSRWTGPYTVT
;
A
#
# COMPACT_ATOMS: atom_id res chain seq x y z
N MET A 1 -2.61 54.22 44.96
CA MET A 1 -1.25 54.18 44.39
C MET A 1 -1.11 52.85 43.65
N GLY A 2 -1.07 52.75 42.32
CA GLY A 2 -0.59 53.73 41.35
C GLY A 2 0.72 53.23 40.74
N ASN A 3 0.59 52.67 39.52
CA ASN A 3 1.58 52.59 38.45
C ASN A 3 2.77 51.62 38.58
N SER A 4 2.74 50.56 37.77
CA SER A 4 3.87 50.01 37.00
C SER A 4 3.26 48.92 36.09
N ASP A 5 3.25 48.98 34.76
CA ASP A 5 4.41 48.79 33.88
C ASP A 5 4.18 49.37 32.47
N ARG A 6 3.32 50.38 32.32
CA ARG A 6 2.90 50.87 30.98
C ARG A 6 3.83 51.89 30.33
N ASP A 7 4.78 52.47 31.07
CA ASP A 7 5.64 53.56 30.57
C ASP A 7 7.00 53.11 30.03
N LYS A 8 7.34 51.81 30.09
CA LYS A 8 8.70 51.32 29.79
C LYS A 8 9.09 51.40 28.30
N TYR A 9 8.12 51.50 27.39
CA TYR A 9 8.37 51.50 25.93
C TYR A 9 7.87 52.75 25.21
N GLY A 10 7.39 53.78 25.92
CA GLY A 10 6.94 55.03 25.30
C GLY A 10 5.82 54.89 24.27
N VAL A 11 5.07 53.77 24.28
CA VAL A 11 3.98 53.52 23.33
C VAL A 11 2.67 54.03 23.92
N THR A 12 2.15 55.12 23.36
CA THR A 12 0.81 55.64 23.66
C THR A 12 -0.24 54.91 22.83
N HIS A 13 -1.11 54.13 23.48
CA HIS A 13 -2.26 53.53 22.82
C HIS A 13 -3.43 54.51 22.84
N LYS A 14 -3.92 54.91 21.67
CA LYS A 14 -5.16 55.69 21.55
C LYS A 14 -6.33 54.72 21.48
N THR A 15 -7.16 54.68 22.51
CA THR A 15 -8.39 53.87 22.54
C THR A 15 -9.47 54.59 21.74
N GLY A 16 -9.69 54.16 20.50
CA GLY A 16 -10.79 54.66 19.66
C GLY A 16 -12.14 54.11 20.15
N THR A 17 -13.18 54.94 20.10
CA THR A 17 -14.57 54.53 20.37
C THR A 17 -14.96 53.34 19.48
N PRO A 18 -15.55 52.26 20.05
CA PRO A 18 -16.03 51.15 19.23
C PRO A 18 -17.16 51.71 18.35
N PHE A 19 -16.99 51.62 17.04
CA PHE A 19 -17.95 52.07 16.01
C PHE A 19 -17.98 53.58 15.67
N HIS A 20 -16.82 54.22 15.49
CA HIS A 20 -16.75 55.47 14.72
C HIS A 20 -16.12 55.25 13.34
N ALA A 21 -16.95 55.28 12.28
CA ALA A 21 -16.58 54.89 10.91
C ALA A 21 -15.40 55.70 10.32
N GLN A 22 -15.18 56.94 10.79
CA GLN A 22 -14.11 57.80 10.30
C GLN A 22 -12.71 57.40 10.81
N THR A 23 -12.60 56.67 11.93
CA THR A 23 -11.31 56.29 12.54
C THR A 23 -10.88 54.86 12.17
N SER A 24 -11.81 54.02 11.73
CA SER A 24 -11.57 52.60 11.37
C SER A 24 -11.47 52.34 9.85
N GLY A 25 -11.77 53.32 9.00
CA GLY A 25 -11.81 53.15 7.54
C GLY A 25 -10.48 52.71 6.91
N LEU A 26 -9.35 53.26 7.36
CA LEU A 26 -8.02 52.93 6.83
C LEU A 26 -7.57 51.48 7.12
N VAL A 27 -8.06 50.89 8.22
CA VAL A 27 -7.75 49.48 8.56
C VAL A 27 -8.58 48.53 7.71
N PHE A 28 -9.81 48.93 7.35
CA PHE A 28 -10.72 48.10 6.57
C PHE A 28 -10.25 47.94 5.12
N GLU A 29 -9.76 49.01 4.49
CA GLU A 29 -9.30 48.96 3.10
C GLU A 29 -8.20 47.92 2.88
N LYS A 30 -7.16 47.89 3.73
CA LYS A 30 -6.11 46.85 3.63
C LYS A 30 -6.57 45.46 4.05
N ALA A 31 -7.52 45.37 4.99
CA ALA A 31 -8.05 44.09 5.46
C ALA A 31 -8.97 43.42 4.43
N CYS A 32 -9.52 44.13 3.44
CA CYS A 32 -10.36 43.55 2.39
C CYS A 32 -9.56 42.94 1.23
N TYR A 33 -8.35 43.44 0.93
CA TYR A 33 -7.51 42.87 -0.14
C TYR A 33 -6.83 41.56 0.26
N LEU A 34 -6.41 41.42 1.53
CA LEU A 34 -5.69 40.25 2.01
C LEU A 34 -6.52 38.93 1.91
N PRO A 35 -7.83 38.90 2.24
CA PRO A 35 -8.69 37.73 2.04
C PRO A 35 -8.83 37.38 0.55
N VAL A 36 -9.02 38.38 -0.31
CA VAL A 36 -9.18 38.17 -1.75
C VAL A 36 -7.90 37.59 -2.39
N GLU A 37 -6.72 38.08 -1.98
CA GLU A 37 -5.45 37.53 -2.43
C GLU A 37 -5.24 36.07 -1.98
N LEU A 38 -5.66 35.73 -0.77
CA LEU A 38 -5.59 34.37 -0.24
C LEU A 38 -6.57 33.44 -0.98
N GLU A 39 -7.80 33.87 -1.22
CA GLU A 39 -8.80 33.12 -1.97
C GLU A 39 -8.36 32.89 -3.43
N HIS A 40 -7.80 33.92 -4.07
CA HIS A 40 -7.30 33.83 -5.43
C HIS A 40 -6.11 32.86 -5.53
N LYS A 41 -5.16 32.90 -4.59
CA LYS A 41 -4.04 31.93 -4.54
C LYS A 41 -4.55 30.50 -4.35
N ALA A 42 -5.44 30.29 -3.38
CA ALA A 42 -6.05 28.98 -3.15
C ALA A 42 -6.82 28.46 -4.38
N TYR A 43 -7.54 29.34 -5.08
CA TYR A 43 -8.22 29.00 -6.33
C TYR A 43 -7.25 28.54 -7.43
N TRP A 44 -6.13 29.23 -7.61
CA TRP A 44 -5.12 28.83 -8.59
C TRP A 44 -4.41 27.52 -8.21
N ASP A 45 -4.13 27.30 -6.93
CA ASP A 45 -3.54 26.06 -6.44
C ASP A 45 -4.47 24.87 -6.71
N ILE A 46 -5.77 25.01 -6.43
CA ILE A 46 -6.79 23.99 -6.73
C ILE A 46 -6.87 23.74 -8.24
N LYS A 47 -6.87 24.79 -9.06
CA LYS A 47 -6.93 24.68 -10.52
C LYS A 47 -5.70 23.95 -11.08
N LEU A 48 -4.51 24.24 -10.53
CA LEU A 48 -3.26 23.58 -10.90
C LEU A 48 -3.24 22.10 -10.51
N LEU A 49 -3.72 21.76 -9.31
CA LEU A 49 -3.86 20.37 -8.86
C LEU A 49 -4.81 19.57 -9.76
N ASN A 50 -5.94 20.16 -10.13
CA ASN A 50 -6.94 19.51 -11.00
C ASN A 50 -6.43 19.27 -12.42
N LEU A 51 -5.54 20.13 -12.94
CA LEU A 51 -4.93 19.94 -14.27
C LEU A 51 -3.99 18.71 -14.31
N ASN A 52 -3.27 18.45 -13.22
CA ASN A 52 -2.30 17.35 -13.16
C ASN A 52 -2.91 16.02 -12.68
N LEU A 53 -4.05 16.06 -12.00
CA LEU A 53 -4.76 14.89 -11.50
C LEU A 53 -5.09 13.81 -12.57
N PRO A 54 -5.63 14.15 -13.76
CA PRO A 54 -5.93 13.14 -14.78
C PRO A 54 -4.67 12.47 -15.32
N ASP A 55 -3.57 13.20 -15.47
CA ASP A 55 -2.31 12.63 -15.96
C ASP A 55 -1.61 11.79 -14.88
N ALA A 56 -1.69 12.20 -13.62
CA ALA A 56 -1.29 11.36 -12.49
C ALA A 56 -2.09 10.05 -12.43
N GLY A 57 -3.40 10.10 -12.70
CA GLY A 57 -4.26 8.92 -12.80
C GLY A 57 -3.89 7.98 -13.94
N LYS A 58 -3.61 8.52 -15.14
CA LYS A 58 -3.13 7.72 -16.29
C LYS A 58 -1.77 7.08 -16.00
N ASN A 59 -0.83 7.82 -15.42
CA ASN A 59 0.48 7.30 -15.06
C ASN A 59 0.37 6.17 -14.04
N HIS A 60 -0.50 6.33 -13.03
CA HIS A 60 -0.77 5.27 -12.06
C HIS A 60 -1.40 4.03 -12.71
N LEU A 61 -2.33 4.20 -13.65
CA LEU A 61 -2.91 3.09 -14.40
C LEU A 61 -1.84 2.34 -15.20
N LEU A 62 -0.97 3.06 -15.92
CA LEU A 62 0.13 2.45 -16.68
C LEU A 62 1.09 1.67 -15.78
N GLN A 63 1.40 2.18 -14.58
CA GLN A 63 2.22 1.47 -13.60
C GLN A 63 1.56 0.17 -13.12
N LEU A 64 0.24 0.18 -12.94
CA LEU A 64 -0.50 -1.03 -12.55
C LEU A 64 -0.51 -2.08 -13.66
N ASP A 65 -0.72 -1.66 -14.91
CA ASP A 65 -0.70 -2.56 -16.07
C ASP A 65 0.69 -3.21 -16.22
N GLU A 66 1.76 -2.44 -16.09
CA GLU A 66 3.14 -2.95 -16.13
C GLU A 66 3.40 -3.99 -15.03
N LEU A 67 2.91 -3.74 -13.81
CA LEU A 67 2.99 -4.71 -12.70
C LEU A 67 2.20 -5.98 -12.97
N GLU A 68 1.04 -5.89 -13.62
CA GLU A 68 0.22 -7.05 -13.99
C GLU A 68 0.93 -7.91 -15.04
N GLU A 69 1.57 -7.30 -16.04
CA GLU A 69 2.39 -8.01 -17.03
C GLU A 69 3.58 -8.74 -16.38
N PHE A 70 4.27 -8.11 -15.43
CA PHE A 70 5.35 -8.76 -14.69
C PHE A 70 4.85 -9.96 -13.88
N ARG A 71 3.70 -9.81 -13.21
CA ARG A 71 3.07 -10.90 -12.45
C ARG A 71 2.69 -12.06 -13.37
N PHE A 72 2.07 -11.76 -14.50
CA PHE A 72 1.69 -12.77 -15.49
C PHE A 72 2.92 -13.55 -15.98
N THR A 73 3.97 -12.83 -16.39
CA THR A 73 5.23 -13.43 -16.84
C THR A 73 5.87 -14.30 -15.76
N ALA A 74 5.87 -13.85 -14.50
CA ALA A 74 6.39 -14.61 -13.38
C ALA A 74 5.61 -15.91 -13.15
N TYR A 75 4.27 -15.87 -13.24
CA TYR A 75 3.43 -17.06 -13.10
C TYR A 75 3.61 -18.05 -14.25
N GLU A 76 3.69 -17.58 -15.49
CA GLU A 76 3.97 -18.46 -16.63
C GLU A 76 5.33 -19.15 -16.49
N ASN A 77 6.36 -18.39 -16.11
CA ASN A 77 7.68 -18.93 -15.85
C ASN A 77 7.65 -19.97 -14.72
N ALA A 78 7.01 -19.66 -13.59
CA ALA A 78 6.89 -20.59 -12.47
C ALA A 78 6.21 -21.90 -12.88
N LYS A 79 5.08 -21.82 -13.59
CA LYS A 79 4.37 -22.98 -14.12
C LYS A 79 5.26 -23.81 -15.06
N LEU A 80 6.00 -23.16 -15.94
CA LEU A 80 6.92 -23.83 -16.86
C LEU A 80 8.05 -24.55 -16.12
N TYR A 81 8.60 -23.95 -15.06
CA TYR A 81 9.60 -24.61 -14.21
C TYR A 81 9.04 -25.83 -13.49
N GLU A 82 7.84 -25.73 -12.92
CA GLU A 82 7.16 -26.85 -12.27
C GLU A 82 6.91 -28.00 -13.25
N GLU A 83 6.41 -27.70 -14.45
CA GLU A 83 6.17 -28.69 -15.49
C GLU A 83 7.46 -29.38 -15.96
N LYS A 84 8.53 -28.62 -16.17
CA LYS A 84 9.84 -29.17 -16.55
C LYS A 84 10.40 -30.07 -15.44
N THR A 85 10.30 -29.64 -14.20
CA THR A 85 10.78 -30.38 -13.03
C THR A 85 9.99 -31.68 -12.86
N LYS A 86 8.67 -31.62 -12.99
CA LYS A 86 7.80 -32.81 -12.98
C LYS A 86 8.16 -33.78 -14.11
N LYS A 87 8.28 -33.29 -15.35
CA LYS A 87 8.68 -34.14 -16.50
C LYS A 87 10.04 -34.80 -16.29
N TRP A 88 11.01 -34.09 -15.71
CA TRP A 88 12.32 -34.65 -15.40
C TRP A 88 12.24 -35.68 -14.28
N HIS A 89 11.48 -35.39 -13.22
CA HIS A 89 11.27 -36.32 -12.11
C HIS A 89 10.57 -37.60 -12.58
N ASP A 90 9.48 -37.48 -13.33
CA ASP A 90 8.71 -38.61 -13.84
C ASP A 90 9.55 -39.52 -14.75
N LYS A 91 10.47 -38.95 -15.55
CA LYS A 91 11.43 -39.72 -16.35
C LYS A 91 12.39 -40.57 -15.51
N LEU A 92 12.69 -40.15 -14.28
CA LEU A 92 13.58 -40.88 -13.37
C LEU A 92 12.86 -41.92 -12.53
N ILE A 93 11.52 -41.86 -12.44
CA ILE A 93 10.74 -42.86 -11.72
C ILE A 93 10.83 -44.18 -12.47
N ARG A 94 11.48 -45.16 -11.84
CA ARG A 94 11.50 -46.54 -12.35
C ARG A 94 10.15 -47.18 -12.05
N GLN A 95 9.52 -47.74 -13.08
CA GLN A 95 8.35 -48.58 -12.85
C GLN A 95 8.76 -49.81 -12.04
N LYS A 96 7.98 -50.10 -11.01
CA LYS A 96 8.11 -51.30 -10.18
C LYS A 96 6.85 -52.11 -10.40
N ASP A 97 7.04 -53.31 -10.93
CA ASP A 97 6.00 -54.32 -10.99
C ASP A 97 5.99 -55.08 -9.68
N PHE A 98 4.79 -55.27 -9.12
CA PHE A 98 4.59 -56.04 -7.90
C PHE A 98 3.91 -57.36 -8.24
N LYS A 99 4.34 -58.43 -7.59
CA LYS A 99 3.74 -59.76 -7.71
C LYS A 99 2.92 -60.09 -6.47
N VAL A 100 1.95 -60.97 -6.65
CA VAL A 100 1.19 -61.52 -5.52
C VAL A 100 2.14 -62.19 -4.54
N GLY A 101 2.06 -61.81 -3.26
CA GLY A 101 2.97 -62.23 -2.20
C GLY A 101 4.08 -61.23 -1.85
N ASP A 102 4.29 -60.18 -2.65
CA ASP A 102 5.30 -59.16 -2.33
C ASP A 102 4.88 -58.28 -1.15
N HIS A 103 5.86 -57.89 -0.31
CA HIS A 103 5.67 -56.93 0.77
C HIS A 103 5.94 -55.49 0.30
N VAL A 104 4.94 -54.63 0.42
CA VAL A 104 4.99 -53.22 -0.01
C VAL A 104 4.64 -52.27 1.12
N LEU A 105 5.29 -51.10 1.14
CA LEU A 105 4.92 -50.00 2.03
C LEU A 105 3.94 -49.07 1.32
N LEU A 106 2.88 -48.64 2.01
CA LEU A 106 1.91 -47.70 1.47
C LEU A 106 2.29 -46.27 1.86
N TYR A 107 2.36 -45.36 0.88
CA TYR A 107 2.58 -43.94 1.15
C TYR A 107 1.27 -43.25 1.53
N ASN A 108 1.24 -42.57 2.68
CA ASN A 108 0.10 -41.76 3.08
C ASN A 108 0.16 -40.36 2.44
N SER A 109 -0.60 -40.16 1.36
CA SER A 109 -0.68 -38.88 0.63
C SER A 109 -1.60 -37.84 1.27
N ARG A 110 -2.39 -38.19 2.29
CA ARG A 110 -3.38 -37.29 2.89
C ARG A 110 -2.66 -36.18 3.66
N LEU A 111 -2.76 -34.95 3.16
CA LEU A 111 -2.12 -33.73 3.68
C LEU A 111 -2.52 -33.32 5.10
N ARG A 112 -3.43 -34.05 5.77
CA ARG A 112 -4.06 -33.61 7.02
C ARG A 112 -3.28 -33.92 8.30
N LEU A 113 -2.36 -34.88 8.28
CA LEU A 113 -1.61 -35.30 9.47
C LEU A 113 -0.14 -35.45 9.11
N PHE A 114 0.65 -34.39 9.35
CA PHE A 114 2.08 -34.58 9.52
C PHE A 114 2.25 -35.32 10.85
N PRO A 115 2.83 -36.53 10.89
CA PRO A 115 2.90 -37.33 12.10
C PRO A 115 3.91 -36.80 13.15
N GLY A 116 4.18 -35.49 13.17
CA GLY A 116 5.23 -34.86 13.97
C GLY A 116 6.62 -35.02 13.34
N LYS A 117 7.62 -34.42 13.98
CA LYS A 117 9.03 -34.58 13.58
C LYS A 117 9.46 -36.04 13.82
N PHE A 118 10.25 -36.61 12.92
CA PHE A 118 10.80 -37.99 12.98
C PHE A 118 9.84 -39.17 12.76
N LYS A 119 8.61 -38.97 12.27
CA LYS A 119 7.73 -40.08 11.88
C LYS A 119 7.68 -40.22 10.35
N SER A 120 7.80 -41.45 9.85
CA SER A 120 7.66 -41.75 8.42
C SER A 120 6.20 -41.63 7.98
N ARG A 121 5.99 -41.21 6.72
CA ARG A 121 4.67 -41.24 6.05
C ARG A 121 4.31 -42.59 5.44
N TRP A 122 5.23 -43.54 5.53
CA TRP A 122 5.07 -44.90 5.01
C TRP A 122 4.45 -45.77 6.10
N THR A 123 3.34 -46.40 5.79
CA THR A 123 2.62 -47.31 6.70
C THR A 123 2.85 -48.74 6.26
N GLY A 124 3.10 -49.63 7.23
CA GLY A 124 2.92 -51.10 7.22
C GLY A 124 3.56 -51.89 6.08
N PRO A 125 4.12 -53.09 6.32
CA PRO A 125 4.29 -54.06 5.25
C PRO A 125 2.92 -54.64 4.91
N TYR A 126 2.42 -54.31 3.72
CA TYR A 126 1.22 -54.91 3.14
C TYR A 126 1.62 -56.01 2.16
N THR A 127 0.84 -57.07 2.08
CA THR A 127 1.04 -58.11 1.08
C THR A 127 0.17 -57.80 -0.13
N VAL A 128 0.76 -57.86 -1.32
CA VAL A 128 0.02 -57.75 -2.58
C VAL A 128 -0.77 -59.03 -2.78
N THR A 129 -2.10 -58.95 -2.80
CA THR A 129 -3.05 -60.07 -2.99
C THR A 129 -3.41 -60.28 -4.45
#